data_AF-A0A7X0DLS8-F1
#
_entry.id   AF-A0A7X0DLS8-F1
#
_cell.length_a   1.000
_cell.length_b   1.000
_cell.length_c   1.000
_cell.angle_alpha   90.00
_cell.angle_beta   90.00
_cell.angle_gamma   90.00
#
_symmetry.space_group_name_H-M   'P 1'
#
loop_
_entity.id
_entity.type
_entity.pdbx_description
1 polymer ?
#
loop_
_entity_poly.entity_id
_entity_poly.type
_entity_poly.pdbx_seq_one_letter_code
_entity_poly.pdbx_strand_id
1 'polypeptide(L)'
;MKKLIAWSVAGVAVLALSGCAENWDIDGVAGMKGKGDAFTSALQANYLDSARFEKNEGNWSSVQYFTERARAAANGTAPTPQEPKERGLEGNADVAAARARLVAALATKAPKDAPEACAKAQVSFEHWMEQLQEGWQTNDIATYKGNYDKAMALCVPKAEPVMAAKPKMTMRYVVYFATGKAALDKAAMTVLSDVAKEQAADKPINIYLAGHTDTVGNAKANQALSEKRSKAVAAQLAKMGVATKALDLKSLGESTLAVSTKDNVAEGKNRRVEIWFEK
;
A
#
# COMPACT_ATOMS: atom_id res chain seq x y z
N MET A 1 -90.47 -28.91 -8.59
CA MET A 1 -89.22 -29.32 -9.26
C MET A 1 -88.36 -28.08 -9.55
N LYS A 2 -87.11 -28.10 -9.06
CA LYS A 2 -85.90 -27.33 -9.46
C LYS A 2 -86.00 -25.79 -9.38
N LYS A 3 -85.74 -25.19 -8.21
CA LYS A 3 -84.44 -24.78 -7.61
C LYS A 3 -83.92 -23.42 -8.13
N LEU A 4 -84.18 -22.38 -7.34
CA LEU A 4 -83.43 -21.12 -7.29
C LEU A 4 -82.00 -21.42 -6.82
N ILE A 5 -80.99 -21.01 -7.60
CA ILE A 5 -79.58 -21.07 -7.20
C ILE A 5 -79.11 -19.65 -6.96
N ALA A 6 -79.03 -19.27 -5.69
CA ALA A 6 -78.27 -18.13 -5.23
C ALA A 6 -76.77 -18.46 -5.34
N TRP A 7 -76.03 -17.71 -6.14
CA TRP A 7 -74.57 -17.75 -6.14
C TRP A 7 -74.03 -16.69 -5.20
N SER A 8 -73.79 -17.11 -3.96
CA SER A 8 -72.89 -16.42 -3.04
C SER A 8 -71.46 -16.66 -3.50
N VAL A 9 -70.88 -15.71 -4.25
CA VAL A 9 -69.43 -15.69 -4.45
C VAL A 9 -68.83 -14.96 -3.25
N ALA A 10 -68.56 -15.73 -2.20
CA ALA A 10 -67.57 -15.37 -1.18
C ALA A 10 -66.18 -15.46 -1.83
N GLY A 11 -65.81 -14.42 -2.57
CA GLY A 11 -64.45 -14.24 -3.05
C GLY A 11 -63.60 -13.74 -1.90
N VAL A 12 -62.93 -14.67 -1.23
CA VAL A 12 -61.91 -14.41 -0.22
C VAL A 12 -60.91 -13.41 -0.80
N ALA A 13 -60.91 -12.20 -0.26
CA ALA A 13 -59.79 -11.29 -0.41
C ALA A 13 -58.59 -11.95 0.28
N VAL A 14 -57.75 -12.61 -0.50
CA VAL A 14 -56.39 -12.94 -0.05
C VAL A 14 -55.66 -11.61 0.01
N LEU A 15 -55.82 -10.93 1.13
CA LEU A 15 -54.85 -9.96 1.61
C LEU A 15 -53.57 -10.77 1.83
N ALA A 16 -52.73 -10.81 0.81
CA ALA A 16 -51.32 -11.11 0.99
C ALA A 16 -50.76 -9.98 1.86
N LEU A 17 -50.92 -10.14 3.17
CA LEU A 17 -50.09 -9.47 4.16
C LEU A 17 -48.68 -9.98 3.88
N SER A 18 -47.98 -9.32 2.96
CA SER A 18 -46.53 -9.33 2.92
C SER A 18 -46.12 -8.90 4.32
N GLY A 19 -45.80 -9.87 5.17
CA GLY A 19 -45.48 -9.64 6.56
C GLY A 19 -44.44 -8.54 6.59
N CYS A 20 -44.73 -7.49 7.35
CA CYS A 20 -43.70 -6.60 7.87
C CYS A 20 -42.78 -7.52 8.68
N ALA A 21 -41.78 -8.12 8.04
CA ALA A 21 -40.64 -8.65 8.77
C ALA A 21 -40.09 -7.43 9.48
N GLU A 22 -40.31 -7.36 10.79
CA GLU A 22 -39.96 -6.19 11.60
C GLU A 22 -38.52 -5.82 11.27
N ASN A 23 -38.28 -4.58 10.86
CA ASN A 23 -36.98 -4.14 10.37
C ASN A 23 -35.87 -4.21 11.45
N TRP A 24 -36.22 -4.65 12.66
CA TRP A 24 -35.37 -4.82 13.85
C TRP A 24 -35.27 -6.28 14.32
N ASP A 25 -35.71 -7.24 13.51
CA ASP A 25 -35.69 -8.68 13.82
C ASP A 25 -34.27 -9.27 13.79
N ILE A 26 -33.46 -8.91 14.80
CA ILE A 26 -32.09 -9.39 14.96
C ILE A 26 -32.06 -10.91 15.12
N ASP A 27 -32.94 -11.47 15.95
CA ASP A 27 -32.90 -12.90 16.28
C ASP A 27 -33.42 -13.78 15.13
N GLY A 28 -34.42 -13.32 14.38
CA GLY A 28 -34.86 -14.00 13.16
C GLY A 28 -33.78 -13.97 12.07
N VAL A 29 -33.05 -12.86 11.91
CA VAL A 29 -31.90 -12.80 10.99
C VAL A 29 -30.74 -13.68 11.48
N ALA A 30 -30.51 -13.78 12.79
CA ALA A 30 -29.51 -14.69 13.35
C ALA A 30 -29.86 -16.17 13.10
N GLY A 31 -31.15 -16.51 13.08
CA GLY A 31 -31.64 -17.85 12.77
C GLY A 31 -31.66 -18.21 11.28
N MET A 32 -31.42 -17.24 10.38
CA MET A 32 -31.38 -17.52 8.94
C MET A 32 -30.17 -18.41 8.60
N LYS A 33 -30.45 -19.55 7.94
CA LYS A 33 -29.39 -20.38 7.36
C LYS A 33 -28.73 -19.60 6.21
N GLY A 34 -27.46 -19.23 6.39
CA GLY A 34 -26.67 -18.50 5.40
C GLY A 34 -26.67 -19.21 4.04
N LYS A 35 -27.03 -18.47 2.98
CA LYS A 35 -27.03 -18.95 1.58
C LYS A 35 -25.76 -18.58 0.82
N GLY A 36 -24.85 -17.84 1.46
CA GLY A 36 -23.64 -17.31 0.83
C GLY A 36 -22.35 -18.06 1.19
N ASP A 37 -21.24 -17.44 0.83
CA ASP A 37 -19.88 -17.89 1.12
C ASP A 37 -19.42 -17.54 2.55
N ALA A 38 -18.15 -17.82 2.85
CA ALA A 38 -17.55 -17.50 4.14
C ALA A 38 -17.54 -15.99 4.45
N PHE A 39 -17.39 -15.14 3.44
CA PHE A 39 -17.37 -13.69 3.60
C PHE A 39 -18.75 -13.14 3.96
N THR A 40 -19.79 -13.55 3.24
CA THR A 40 -21.18 -13.16 3.52
C THR A 40 -21.70 -13.75 4.83
N SER A 41 -21.27 -14.95 5.20
CA SER A 41 -21.55 -15.51 6.52
C SER A 41 -20.91 -14.69 7.65
N ALA A 42 -19.66 -14.25 7.46
CA ALA A 42 -18.97 -13.36 8.40
C ALA A 42 -19.61 -11.97 8.47
N LEU A 43 -20.04 -11.40 7.34
CA LEU A 43 -20.80 -10.14 7.31
C LEU A 43 -22.10 -10.25 8.11
N GLN A 44 -22.87 -11.33 7.95
CA GLN A 44 -24.09 -11.56 8.73
C GLN A 44 -23.80 -11.50 10.23
N ALA A 45 -22.80 -12.25 10.71
CA ALA A 45 -22.45 -12.29 12.12
C ALA A 45 -22.02 -10.91 12.65
N ASN A 46 -21.10 -10.23 11.97
CA ASN A 46 -20.58 -8.94 12.43
C ASN A 46 -21.63 -7.82 12.39
N TYR A 47 -22.53 -7.83 11.39
CA TYR A 47 -23.64 -6.87 11.35
C TYR A 47 -24.68 -7.11 12.46
N LEU A 48 -24.94 -8.37 12.82
CA LEU A 48 -25.79 -8.68 13.98
C LEU A 48 -25.17 -8.18 15.29
N ASP A 49 -23.85 -8.26 15.45
CA ASP A 49 -23.16 -7.73 16.63
C ASP A 49 -23.31 -6.20 16.72
N SER A 50 -23.16 -5.49 15.60
CA SER A 50 -23.41 -4.04 15.56
C SER A 50 -24.88 -3.72 15.85
N ALA A 51 -25.83 -4.43 15.25
CA ALA A 51 -27.26 -4.24 15.56
C ALA A 51 -27.59 -4.45 17.05
N ARG A 52 -26.93 -5.42 17.72
CA ARG A 52 -27.10 -5.65 19.16
C ARG A 52 -26.48 -4.54 20.01
N PHE A 53 -25.34 -3.97 19.58
CA PHE A 53 -24.74 -2.80 20.21
C PHE A 53 -25.69 -1.60 20.17
N GLU A 54 -26.17 -1.24 18.98
CA GLU A 54 -27.09 -0.12 18.78
C GLU A 54 -28.41 -0.28 19.55
N LYS A 55 -28.90 -1.52 19.68
CA LYS A 55 -30.10 -1.81 20.46
C LYS A 55 -29.90 -1.47 21.94
N ASN A 56 -28.69 -1.65 22.48
CA ASN A 56 -28.37 -1.29 23.86
C ASN A 56 -28.23 0.23 24.04
N GLU A 57 -27.82 0.95 22.98
CA GLU A 57 -27.74 2.42 22.98
C GLU A 57 -29.10 3.09 22.69
N GLY A 58 -30.07 2.32 22.17
CA GLY A 58 -31.40 2.82 21.82
C GLY A 58 -31.48 3.50 20.45
N ASN A 59 -30.45 3.38 19.61
CA ASN A 59 -30.44 3.92 18.26
C ASN A 59 -31.12 2.95 17.27
N TRP A 60 -32.45 2.97 17.25
CA TRP A 60 -33.27 2.07 16.42
C TRP A 60 -33.06 2.24 14.91
N SER A 61 -32.58 3.40 14.46
CA SER A 61 -32.26 3.62 13.04
C SER A 61 -31.00 2.85 12.63
N SER A 62 -29.98 2.84 13.49
CA SER A 62 -28.75 2.05 13.30
C SER A 62 -29.03 0.55 13.50
N VAL A 63 -29.90 0.17 14.45
CA VAL A 63 -30.40 -1.22 14.57
C VAL A 63 -31.00 -1.70 13.25
N GLN A 64 -31.90 -0.91 12.66
CA GLN A 64 -32.51 -1.25 11.38
C GLN A 64 -31.46 -1.41 10.28
N TYR A 65 -30.59 -0.41 10.13
CA TYR A 65 -29.55 -0.39 9.11
C TYR A 65 -28.66 -1.64 9.15
N PHE A 66 -28.16 -2.01 10.33
CA PHE A 66 -27.29 -3.18 10.48
C PHE A 66 -28.08 -4.49 10.34
N THR A 67 -29.32 -4.56 10.82
CA THR A 67 -30.17 -5.76 10.67
C THR A 67 -30.50 -6.03 9.20
N GLU A 68 -30.78 -5.01 8.39
CA GLU A 68 -31.04 -5.14 6.96
C GLU A 68 -29.80 -5.62 6.19
N ARG A 69 -28.62 -5.10 6.53
CA ARG A 69 -27.34 -5.56 5.95
C ARG A 69 -27.01 -6.99 6.35
N ALA A 70 -27.25 -7.38 7.61
CA ALA A 70 -27.12 -8.77 8.05
C ALA A 70 -28.07 -9.69 7.27
N ARG A 71 -29.31 -9.25 7.01
CA ARG A 71 -30.31 -10.00 6.23
C ARG A 71 -29.90 -10.17 4.77
N ALA A 72 -29.33 -9.14 4.15
CA ALA A 72 -28.77 -9.24 2.80
C ALA A 72 -27.64 -10.26 2.75
N ALA A 73 -26.70 -10.19 3.71
CA ALA A 73 -25.57 -11.11 3.82
C ALA A 73 -26.03 -12.56 4.05
N ALA A 74 -27.02 -12.77 4.93
CA ALA A 74 -27.64 -14.08 5.16
C ALA A 74 -28.26 -14.69 3.89
N ASN A 75 -28.80 -13.85 3.00
CA ASN A 75 -29.31 -14.26 1.69
C ASN A 75 -28.22 -14.47 0.62
N GLY A 76 -26.94 -14.35 0.99
CA GLY A 76 -25.79 -14.52 0.09
C GLY A 76 -25.41 -13.27 -0.69
N THR A 77 -26.01 -12.12 -0.38
CA THR A 77 -25.68 -10.84 -1.02
C THR A 77 -24.78 -10.02 -0.10
N ALA A 78 -23.52 -9.82 -0.47
CA ALA A 78 -22.63 -8.91 0.26
C ALA A 78 -23.06 -7.45 -0.01
N PRO A 79 -23.48 -6.68 1.01
CA PRO A 79 -23.69 -5.25 0.86
C PRO A 79 -22.39 -4.56 0.46
N THR A 80 -22.45 -3.55 -0.41
CA THR A 80 -21.28 -2.70 -0.68
C THR A 80 -20.97 -1.82 0.53
N PRO A 81 -19.70 -1.44 0.79
CA PRO A 81 -19.39 -0.48 1.85
C PRO A 81 -20.18 0.82 1.72
N GLN A 82 -20.84 1.24 2.80
CA GLN A 82 -21.67 2.45 2.86
C GLN A 82 -20.95 3.69 2.32
N GLU A 83 -21.66 4.54 1.57
CA GLU A 83 -21.11 5.81 1.09
C GLU A 83 -21.08 6.87 2.23
N PRO A 84 -20.02 7.69 2.38
CA PRO A 84 -19.93 8.66 3.47
C PRO A 84 -21.04 9.72 3.43
N LYS A 85 -21.51 10.08 2.23
CA LYS A 85 -22.63 11.00 2.03
C LYS A 85 -23.95 10.52 2.64
N GLU A 86 -24.12 9.20 2.83
CA GLU A 86 -25.31 8.64 3.48
C GLU A 86 -25.34 8.93 4.98
N ARG A 87 -24.20 9.36 5.54
CA ARG A 87 -24.01 9.76 6.94
C ARG A 87 -23.67 11.26 7.09
N GLY A 88 -23.74 12.04 6.00
CA GLY A 88 -23.33 13.46 5.99
C GLY A 88 -21.83 13.69 6.20
N LEU A 89 -20.99 12.71 5.82
CA LEU A 89 -19.54 12.70 6.03
C LEU A 89 -18.73 12.95 4.74
N GLU A 90 -19.34 13.50 3.69
CA GLU A 90 -18.68 13.74 2.39
C GLU A 90 -17.44 14.64 2.45
N GLY A 91 -17.34 15.51 3.47
CA GLY A 91 -16.16 16.36 3.72
C GLY A 91 -15.05 15.69 4.53
N ASN A 92 -15.27 14.48 5.06
CA ASN A 92 -14.32 13.81 5.93
C ASN A 92 -13.30 13.01 5.11
N ALA A 93 -12.09 13.56 4.97
CA ALA A 93 -11.02 12.96 4.17
C ALA A 93 -10.57 11.59 4.70
N ASP A 94 -10.57 11.37 6.02
CA ASP A 94 -10.17 10.10 6.61
C ASP A 94 -11.19 8.99 6.31
N VAL A 95 -12.48 9.32 6.41
CA VAL A 95 -13.58 8.40 6.04
C VAL A 95 -13.55 8.09 4.55
N ALA A 96 -13.33 9.09 3.69
CA ALA A 96 -13.21 8.88 2.25
C ALA A 96 -12.02 7.97 1.89
N ALA A 97 -10.85 8.21 2.51
CA ALA A 97 -9.66 7.39 2.30
C ALA A 97 -9.85 5.96 2.83
N ALA A 98 -10.46 5.80 4.00
CA ALA A 98 -10.79 4.50 4.56
C ALA A 98 -11.72 3.71 3.64
N ARG A 99 -12.79 4.35 3.17
CA ARG A 99 -13.72 3.70 2.22
C ARG A 99 -13.02 3.25 0.94
N ALA A 100 -12.23 4.13 0.33
CA ALA A 100 -11.51 3.81 -0.90
C ALA A 100 -10.61 2.59 -0.72
N ARG A 101 -9.90 2.50 0.42
CA ARG A 101 -9.05 1.35 0.77
C ARG A 101 -9.87 0.07 0.93
N LEU A 102 -11.00 0.14 1.63
CA LEU A 102 -11.90 -0.99 1.84
C LEU A 102 -12.51 -1.49 0.52
N VAL A 103 -13.05 -0.59 -0.31
CA VAL A 103 -13.60 -0.93 -1.63
C VAL A 103 -12.54 -1.59 -2.52
N ALA A 104 -11.33 -1.03 -2.56
CA ALA A 104 -10.22 -1.61 -3.31
C ALA A 104 -9.86 -3.02 -2.80
N ALA A 105 -9.83 -3.24 -1.49
CA ALA A 105 -9.56 -4.54 -0.89
C ALA A 105 -10.63 -5.59 -1.28
N LEU A 106 -11.91 -5.24 -1.15
CA LEU A 106 -13.03 -6.14 -1.42
C LEU A 106 -13.16 -6.51 -2.91
N ALA A 107 -12.60 -5.70 -3.81
CA ALA A 107 -12.53 -6.01 -5.24
C ALA A 107 -11.45 -7.06 -5.59
N THR A 108 -10.60 -7.45 -4.64
CA THR A 108 -9.55 -8.46 -4.84
C THR A 108 -9.99 -9.85 -4.37
N LYS A 109 -9.05 -10.80 -4.26
CA LYS A 109 -9.26 -12.10 -3.61
C LYS A 109 -9.30 -12.03 -2.07
N ALA A 110 -9.04 -10.87 -1.47
CA ALA A 110 -9.01 -10.69 -0.01
C ALA A 110 -10.26 -11.24 0.72
N PRO A 111 -11.51 -11.03 0.25
CA PRO A 111 -12.69 -11.61 0.90
C PRO A 111 -12.71 -13.15 0.89
N LYS A 112 -12.03 -13.79 -0.08
CA LYS A 112 -11.89 -15.25 -0.13
C LYS A 112 -10.76 -15.75 0.75
N ASP A 113 -9.63 -15.04 0.75
CA ASP A 113 -8.43 -15.42 1.50
C ASP A 113 -8.56 -15.12 3.01
N ALA A 114 -9.28 -14.05 3.37
CA ALA A 114 -9.44 -13.56 4.75
C ALA A 114 -10.89 -13.07 5.02
N PRO A 115 -11.92 -13.94 4.86
CA PRO A 115 -13.33 -13.56 4.91
C PRO A 115 -13.72 -12.85 6.20
N GLU A 116 -13.33 -13.40 7.35
CA GLU A 116 -13.66 -12.84 8.66
C GLU A 116 -13.06 -11.44 8.87
N ALA A 117 -11.80 -11.26 8.47
CA ALA A 117 -11.12 -9.99 8.61
C ALA A 117 -11.71 -8.92 7.69
N CYS A 118 -12.05 -9.28 6.46
CA CYS A 118 -12.69 -8.36 5.52
C CYS A 118 -14.11 -7.98 5.93
N ALA A 119 -14.87 -8.92 6.49
CA ALA A 119 -16.19 -8.63 7.03
C ALA A 119 -16.09 -7.66 8.22
N LYS A 120 -15.21 -7.94 9.19
CA LYS A 120 -14.93 -7.05 10.32
C LYS A 120 -14.49 -5.65 9.87
N ALA A 121 -13.67 -5.56 8.84
CA ALA A 121 -13.25 -4.27 8.30
C ALA A 121 -14.42 -3.48 7.75
N GLN A 122 -15.29 -4.11 6.96
CA GLN A 122 -16.48 -3.45 6.41
C GLN A 122 -17.43 -3.00 7.52
N VAL A 123 -17.77 -3.88 8.45
CA VAL A 123 -18.72 -3.53 9.52
C VAL A 123 -18.14 -2.46 10.45
N SER A 124 -16.86 -2.55 10.82
CA SER A 124 -16.21 -1.54 11.67
C SER A 124 -16.10 -0.18 10.98
N PHE A 125 -15.91 -0.15 9.66
CA PHE A 125 -15.93 1.09 8.88
C PHE A 125 -17.32 1.77 8.95
N GLU A 126 -18.38 0.99 8.73
CA GLU A 126 -19.75 1.53 8.75
C GLU A 126 -20.17 1.96 10.17
N HIS A 127 -19.78 1.21 11.20
CA HIS A 127 -20.00 1.58 12.60
C HIS A 127 -19.18 2.80 13.01
N TRP A 128 -17.94 2.94 12.53
CA TRP A 128 -17.18 4.16 12.78
C TRP A 128 -17.84 5.41 12.17
N MET A 129 -18.38 5.31 10.95
CA MET A 129 -19.13 6.40 10.35
C MET A 129 -20.42 6.73 11.10
N GLU A 130 -21.11 5.71 11.61
CA GLU A 130 -22.28 5.84 12.47
C GLU A 130 -21.91 6.70 13.71
N GLN A 131 -20.85 6.34 14.43
CA GLN A 131 -20.39 7.05 15.64
C GLN A 131 -19.89 8.48 15.34
N LEU A 132 -19.27 8.69 14.18
CA LEU A 132 -18.87 10.03 13.72
C LEU A 132 -20.08 10.93 13.45
N GLN A 133 -21.18 10.37 12.93
CA GLN A 133 -22.41 11.11 12.69
C GLN A 133 -23.07 11.52 14.01
N GLU A 134 -23.04 10.66 15.03
CA GLU A 134 -23.56 10.99 16.35
C GLU A 134 -22.72 12.10 17.01
N GLY A 135 -21.39 12.00 16.97
CA GLY A 135 -20.48 13.10 17.33
C GLY A 135 -20.30 13.35 18.84
N TRP A 136 -20.86 12.52 19.72
CA TRP A 136 -20.78 12.70 21.19
C TRP A 136 -19.79 11.73 21.87
N GLN A 137 -19.70 10.49 21.39
CA GLN A 137 -18.93 9.42 22.04
C GLN A 137 -17.52 9.29 21.43
N THR A 138 -16.60 10.21 21.80
CA THR A 138 -15.23 10.25 21.24
C THR A 138 -14.43 8.95 21.43
N ASN A 139 -14.68 8.21 22.52
CA ASN A 139 -14.05 6.91 22.78
C ASN A 139 -14.53 5.83 21.81
N ASP A 140 -15.82 5.81 21.48
CA ASP A 140 -16.40 4.84 20.55
C ASP A 140 -15.99 5.14 19.11
N ILE A 141 -15.96 6.42 18.73
CA ILE A 141 -15.35 6.86 17.45
C ILE A 141 -13.92 6.31 17.32
N ALA A 142 -13.08 6.50 18.34
CA ALA A 142 -11.70 6.00 18.32
C ALA A 142 -11.63 4.47 18.32
N THR A 143 -12.52 3.81 19.07
CA THR A 143 -12.61 2.35 19.17
C THR A 143 -12.95 1.72 17.82
N TYR A 144 -14.00 2.19 17.15
CA TYR A 144 -14.43 1.64 15.87
C TYR A 144 -13.48 1.99 14.74
N LYS A 145 -12.85 3.17 14.75
CA LYS A 145 -11.74 3.46 13.85
C LYS A 145 -10.58 2.48 14.06
N GLY A 146 -10.19 2.23 15.31
CA GLY A 146 -9.14 1.27 15.64
C GLY A 146 -9.48 -0.17 15.24
N ASN A 147 -10.74 -0.57 15.38
CA ASN A 147 -11.23 -1.87 14.93
C ASN A 147 -11.17 -1.99 13.41
N TYR A 148 -11.58 -0.94 12.69
CA TYR A 148 -11.41 -0.85 11.24
C TYR A 148 -9.94 -0.99 10.83
N ASP A 149 -9.04 -0.22 11.43
CA ASP A 149 -7.61 -0.23 11.09
C ASP A 149 -6.98 -1.62 11.33
N LYS A 150 -7.30 -2.27 12.44
CA LYS A 150 -6.85 -3.64 12.76
C LYS A 150 -7.41 -4.65 11.78
N ALA A 151 -8.71 -4.60 11.51
CA ALA A 151 -9.37 -5.53 10.61
C ALA A 151 -8.88 -5.36 9.17
N MET A 152 -8.64 -4.14 8.70
CA MET A 152 -8.08 -3.86 7.38
C MET A 152 -6.65 -4.41 7.22
N ALA A 153 -5.84 -4.37 8.27
CA ALA A 153 -4.49 -4.93 8.24
C ALA A 153 -4.50 -6.47 8.10
N LEU A 154 -5.57 -7.13 8.52
CA LEU A 154 -5.77 -8.57 8.40
C LEU A 154 -6.53 -8.95 7.12
N CYS A 155 -7.48 -8.12 6.67
CA CYS A 155 -8.27 -8.32 5.45
C CYS A 155 -7.39 -8.25 4.21
N VAL A 156 -6.56 -7.21 4.14
CA VAL A 156 -5.49 -7.12 3.17
C VAL A 156 -4.25 -7.50 3.95
N PRO A 157 -3.92 -8.82 4.10
CA PRO A 157 -2.67 -9.19 4.74
C PRO A 157 -1.59 -8.40 4.02
N LYS A 158 -0.87 -7.57 4.80
CA LYS A 158 0.12 -6.61 4.31
C LYS A 158 0.79 -7.24 3.11
N ALA A 159 0.48 -6.75 1.90
CA ALA A 159 1.31 -7.07 0.76
C ALA A 159 2.71 -6.78 1.29
N GLU A 160 3.58 -7.80 1.36
CA GLU A 160 4.99 -7.56 1.62
C GLU A 160 5.31 -6.34 0.77
N PRO A 161 5.88 -5.27 1.35
CA PRO A 161 6.14 -4.07 0.58
C PRO A 161 6.78 -4.59 -0.68
N VAL A 162 6.10 -4.43 -1.82
CA VAL A 162 6.69 -4.76 -3.10
C VAL A 162 7.74 -3.68 -3.17
N MET A 163 8.90 -3.95 -2.57
CA MET A 163 10.06 -3.11 -2.69
C MET A 163 10.12 -2.94 -4.19
N ALA A 164 10.00 -1.70 -4.67
CA ALA A 164 10.48 -1.39 -6.00
C ALA A 164 11.78 -2.17 -6.13
N ALA A 165 11.84 -3.10 -7.11
CA ALA A 165 12.96 -4.01 -7.22
C ALA A 165 14.22 -3.15 -7.06
N LYS A 166 15.13 -3.53 -6.16
CA LYS A 166 16.32 -2.71 -5.88
C LYS A 166 16.90 -2.31 -7.24
N PRO A 167 17.08 -1.00 -7.48
CA PRO A 167 17.47 -0.54 -8.81
C PRO A 167 18.68 -1.31 -9.29
N LYS A 168 18.66 -1.77 -10.54
CA LYS A 168 19.71 -2.64 -11.04
C LYS A 168 20.95 -1.81 -11.32
N MET A 169 21.88 -1.82 -10.38
CA MET A 169 23.18 -1.19 -10.52
C MET A 169 24.07 -1.98 -11.48
N THR A 170 24.48 -1.36 -12.58
CA THR A 170 25.41 -1.96 -13.54
C THR A 170 26.66 -1.10 -13.66
N MET A 171 27.84 -1.67 -13.36
CA MET A 171 29.12 -1.01 -13.61
C MET A 171 29.38 -1.01 -15.11
N ARG A 172 29.61 0.18 -15.69
CA ARG A 172 29.74 0.35 -17.14
C ARG A 172 31.10 0.91 -17.53
N TYR A 173 31.68 1.75 -16.68
CA TYR A 173 32.95 2.40 -16.99
C TYR A 173 33.87 2.49 -15.78
N VAL A 174 35.16 2.62 -16.06
CA VAL A 174 36.21 2.81 -15.06
C VAL A 174 37.15 3.90 -15.54
N VAL A 175 37.48 4.83 -14.66
CA VAL A 175 38.50 5.88 -14.89
C VAL A 175 39.70 5.60 -14.00
N TYR A 176 40.89 5.49 -14.58
CA TYR A 176 42.13 5.23 -13.83
C TYR A 176 42.92 6.50 -13.55
N PHE A 177 43.76 6.44 -12.52
CA PHE A 177 44.56 7.57 -12.06
C PHE A 177 46.02 7.19 -11.82
N ALA A 178 46.92 8.15 -12.04
CA ALA A 178 48.30 8.06 -11.63
C ALA A 178 48.45 8.07 -10.08
N THR A 179 49.58 7.55 -9.60
CA THR A 179 49.91 7.46 -8.17
C THR A 179 49.83 8.83 -7.50
N GLY A 180 49.12 8.90 -6.36
CA GLY A 180 48.95 10.13 -5.58
C GLY A 180 48.17 11.25 -6.27
N LYS A 181 47.61 11.02 -7.47
CA LYS A 181 46.94 12.06 -8.27
C LYS A 181 45.44 11.82 -8.39
N ALA A 182 44.72 12.93 -8.57
CA ALA A 182 43.30 12.99 -8.95
C ALA A 182 43.08 13.72 -10.28
N ALA A 183 44.16 14.04 -11.01
CA ALA A 183 44.08 14.65 -12.32
C ALA A 183 43.56 13.64 -13.34
N LEU A 184 42.64 14.08 -14.20
CA LEU A 184 42.08 13.29 -15.29
C LEU A 184 42.95 13.48 -16.54
N ASP A 185 43.41 12.38 -17.12
CA ASP A 185 44.19 12.39 -18.35
C ASP A 185 43.32 12.29 -19.60
N LYS A 186 43.94 12.18 -20.78
CA LYS A 186 43.23 12.08 -22.06
C LYS A 186 42.38 10.80 -22.17
N ALA A 187 42.83 9.70 -21.58
CA ALA A 187 42.07 8.45 -21.57
C ALA A 187 40.81 8.60 -20.70
N ALA A 188 40.94 9.20 -19.52
CA ALA A 188 39.82 9.55 -18.66
C ALA A 188 38.81 10.44 -19.39
N MET A 189 39.27 11.49 -20.09
CA MET A 189 38.38 12.37 -20.88
C MET A 189 37.56 11.62 -21.93
N THR A 190 38.17 10.61 -22.57
CA THR A 190 37.49 9.78 -23.57
C THR A 190 36.37 8.96 -22.92
N VAL A 191 36.67 8.28 -21.81
CA VAL A 191 35.66 7.52 -21.03
C VAL A 191 34.51 8.41 -20.57
N LEU A 192 34.80 9.60 -20.05
CA LEU A 192 33.76 10.52 -19.56
C LEU A 192 32.88 11.07 -20.68
N SER A 193 33.43 11.22 -21.89
CA SER A 193 32.62 11.56 -23.07
C SER A 193 31.59 10.47 -23.37
N ASP A 194 31.98 9.19 -23.27
CA ASP A 194 31.07 8.07 -23.53
C ASP A 194 30.03 7.92 -22.42
N VAL A 195 30.39 8.15 -21.16
CA VAL A 195 29.44 8.22 -20.03
C VAL A 195 28.37 9.28 -20.29
N ALA A 196 28.76 10.48 -20.73
CA ALA A 196 27.83 11.57 -21.01
C ALA A 196 26.88 11.23 -22.18
N LYS A 197 27.38 10.57 -23.23
CA LYS A 197 26.56 10.09 -24.34
C LYS A 197 25.57 9.01 -23.90
N GLU A 198 26.00 8.03 -23.10
CA GLU A 198 25.12 6.98 -22.58
C GLU A 198 24.02 7.57 -21.68
N GLN A 199 24.37 8.51 -20.78
CA GLN A 199 23.40 9.20 -19.95
C GLN A 199 22.34 9.95 -20.78
N ALA A 200 22.75 10.56 -21.89
CA ALA A 200 21.84 11.26 -22.79
C ALA A 200 20.92 10.30 -23.58
N ALA A 201 21.42 9.12 -23.96
CA ALA A 201 20.69 8.16 -24.78
C ALA A 201 19.70 7.30 -23.97
N ASP A 202 20.10 6.81 -22.81
CA ASP A 202 19.39 5.72 -22.09
C ASP A 202 18.73 6.19 -20.78
N LYS A 203 18.86 7.48 -20.42
CA LYS A 203 18.38 8.14 -19.18
C LYS A 203 18.19 7.21 -17.96
N PRO A 204 19.28 6.68 -17.38
CA PRO A 204 19.22 6.22 -16.00
C PRO A 204 19.03 7.42 -15.07
N ILE A 205 18.19 7.26 -14.06
CA ILE A 205 17.79 8.36 -13.16
C ILE A 205 18.98 8.79 -12.30
N ASN A 206 19.92 7.89 -11.98
CA ASN A 206 21.13 8.16 -11.21
C ASN A 206 22.39 7.45 -11.76
N ILE A 207 23.53 8.09 -11.60
CA ILE A 207 24.90 7.59 -11.83
C ILE A 207 25.63 7.61 -10.48
N TYR A 208 26.29 6.52 -10.15
CA TYR A 208 27.08 6.38 -8.93
C TYR A 208 28.56 6.31 -9.25
N LEU A 209 29.35 7.10 -8.54
CA LEU A 209 30.79 7.24 -8.71
C LEU A 209 31.50 6.72 -7.47
N ALA A 210 32.15 5.56 -7.57
CA ALA A 210 32.86 4.93 -6.47
C ALA A 210 34.38 5.12 -6.65
N GLY A 211 35.00 5.93 -5.78
CA GLY A 211 36.42 6.23 -5.82
C GLY A 211 37.24 5.25 -4.98
N HIS A 212 38.38 4.81 -5.52
CA HIS A 212 39.29 3.85 -4.90
C HIS A 212 40.76 4.31 -4.99
N THR A 213 41.60 3.76 -4.11
CA THR A 213 43.06 3.89 -4.13
C THR A 213 43.73 2.52 -4.10
N ASP A 214 45.03 2.50 -4.39
CA ASP A 214 45.90 1.40 -3.96
C ASP A 214 46.22 1.53 -2.46
N THR A 215 47.02 0.60 -1.94
CA THR A 215 47.34 0.50 -0.50
C THR A 215 48.56 1.33 -0.10
N VAL A 216 49.07 2.19 -0.99
CA VAL A 216 50.24 3.05 -0.72
C VAL A 216 49.84 4.19 0.20
N GLY A 217 50.55 4.35 1.32
CA GLY A 217 50.25 5.38 2.31
C GLY A 217 49.34 4.88 3.44
N ASN A 218 48.55 5.77 4.04
CA ASN A 218 47.64 5.43 5.13
C ASN A 218 46.17 5.55 4.71
N ALA A 219 45.30 4.75 5.33
CA ALA A 219 43.88 4.68 5.05
C ALA A 219 43.17 6.05 5.03
N LYS A 220 43.50 6.97 5.94
CA LYS A 220 42.87 8.31 5.99
C LYS A 220 43.24 9.16 4.77
N ALA A 221 44.51 9.13 4.38
CA ALA A 221 44.97 9.82 3.16
C ALA A 221 44.34 9.20 1.91
N ASN A 222 44.23 7.87 1.88
CA ASN A 222 43.62 7.12 0.79
C ASN A 222 42.12 7.38 0.66
N GLN A 223 41.40 7.48 1.78
CA GLN A 223 40.01 7.92 1.79
C GLN A 223 39.85 9.32 1.17
N ALA A 224 40.63 10.29 1.63
CA ALA A 224 40.58 11.66 1.11
C ALA A 224 40.98 11.75 -0.38
N LEU A 225 41.94 10.94 -0.83
CA LEU A 225 42.35 10.88 -2.23
C LEU A 225 41.24 10.27 -3.11
N SER A 226 40.57 9.23 -2.64
CA SER A 226 39.44 8.62 -3.37
C SER A 226 38.28 9.61 -3.54
N GLU A 227 38.00 10.43 -2.52
CA GLU A 227 36.99 11.49 -2.59
C GLU A 227 37.35 12.56 -3.62
N LYS A 228 38.62 13.00 -3.64
CA LYS A 228 39.11 13.96 -4.64
C LYS A 228 38.93 13.43 -6.06
N ARG A 229 39.17 12.13 -6.29
CA ARG A 229 38.99 11.48 -7.59
C ARG A 229 37.52 11.45 -8.02
N SER A 230 36.62 11.00 -7.13
CA SER A 230 35.18 10.99 -7.42
C SER A 230 34.66 12.40 -7.72
N LYS A 231 35.09 13.42 -6.96
CA LYS A 231 34.74 14.83 -7.21
C LYS A 231 35.28 15.35 -8.54
N ALA A 232 36.51 14.99 -8.92
CA ALA A 232 37.08 15.38 -10.21
C ALA A 232 36.27 14.81 -11.38
N VAL A 233 35.90 13.54 -11.30
CA VAL A 233 35.02 12.88 -12.28
C VAL A 233 33.66 13.53 -12.34
N ALA A 234 33.01 13.74 -11.20
CA ALA A 234 31.69 14.38 -11.13
C ALA A 234 31.69 15.79 -11.73
N ALA A 235 32.69 16.60 -11.37
CA ALA A 235 32.83 17.97 -11.89
C ALA A 235 33.02 17.97 -13.41
N GLN A 236 33.76 17.00 -13.95
CA GLN A 236 33.96 16.91 -15.39
C GLN A 236 32.69 16.42 -16.12
N LEU A 237 31.97 15.45 -15.58
CA LEU A 237 30.68 15.01 -16.13
C LEU A 237 29.64 16.13 -16.12
N ALA A 238 29.61 16.94 -15.05
CA ALA A 238 28.74 18.11 -14.97
C ALA A 238 29.05 19.13 -16.07
N LYS A 239 30.34 19.39 -16.35
CA LYS A 239 30.75 20.25 -17.49
C LYS A 239 30.34 19.67 -18.85
N MET A 240 30.22 18.36 -18.95
CA MET A 240 29.75 17.65 -20.15
C MET A 240 28.21 17.56 -20.23
N GLY A 241 27.47 18.19 -19.31
CA GLY A 241 26.01 18.29 -19.36
C GLY A 241 25.25 17.26 -18.52
N VAL A 242 25.94 16.42 -17.74
CA VAL A 242 25.27 15.50 -16.80
C VAL A 242 24.74 16.31 -15.61
N ALA A 243 23.44 16.19 -15.32
CA ALA A 243 22.82 16.91 -14.22
C ALA A 243 23.44 16.48 -12.87
N THR A 244 23.87 17.43 -12.05
CA THR A 244 24.52 17.16 -10.75
C THR A 244 23.63 16.35 -9.80
N LYS A 245 22.31 16.56 -9.85
CA LYS A 245 21.32 15.79 -9.08
C LYS A 245 21.27 14.30 -9.44
N ALA A 246 21.81 13.91 -10.59
CA ALA A 246 21.90 12.52 -11.03
C ALA A 246 23.24 11.88 -10.66
N LEU A 247 24.14 12.59 -9.95
CA LEU A 247 25.46 12.08 -9.58
C LEU A 247 25.51 11.81 -8.07
N ASP A 248 25.72 10.55 -7.69
CA ASP A 248 26.01 10.15 -6.31
C ASP A 248 27.48 9.74 -6.18
N LEU A 249 28.16 10.22 -5.14
CA LEU A 249 29.60 10.06 -4.94
C LEU A 249 29.87 9.22 -3.70
N LYS A 250 30.57 8.10 -3.89
CA LYS A 250 31.12 7.29 -2.83
C LYS A 250 32.64 7.32 -2.85
N SER A 251 33.23 7.36 -1.67
CA SER A 251 34.67 7.34 -1.44
C SER A 251 34.99 6.11 -0.62
N LEU A 252 35.78 5.19 -1.17
CA LEU A 252 36.05 3.89 -0.57
C LEU A 252 37.53 3.72 -0.18
N GLY A 253 38.41 4.66 -0.56
CA GLY A 253 39.84 4.56 -0.28
C GLY A 253 40.41 3.22 -0.74
N GLU A 254 41.16 2.57 0.16
CA GLU A 254 41.76 1.25 -0.06
C GLU A 254 40.87 0.08 0.43
N SER A 255 39.65 0.35 0.91
CA SER A 255 38.77 -0.67 1.50
C SER A 255 38.16 -1.65 0.48
N THR A 256 38.24 -1.34 -0.81
CA THR A 256 37.68 -2.18 -1.89
C THR A 256 38.61 -2.21 -3.09
N LEU A 257 39.58 -3.12 -3.04
CA LEU A 257 40.60 -3.29 -4.08
C LEU A 257 40.06 -4.11 -5.26
N ALA A 258 40.38 -3.72 -6.49
CA ALA A 258 40.13 -4.54 -7.69
C ALA A 258 41.12 -5.70 -7.80
N VAL A 259 42.37 -5.46 -7.36
CA VAL A 259 43.42 -6.45 -7.24
C VAL A 259 43.85 -6.47 -5.78
N SER A 260 43.70 -7.62 -5.13
CA SER A 260 44.12 -7.75 -3.73
C SER A 260 45.64 -7.57 -3.62
N THR A 261 46.06 -6.68 -2.75
CA THR A 261 47.46 -6.39 -2.47
C THR A 261 47.69 -6.27 -0.97
N LYS A 262 48.93 -6.48 -0.52
CA LYS A 262 49.34 -6.17 0.87
C LYS A 262 49.37 -4.66 1.07
N ASP A 263 49.53 -4.23 2.32
CA ASP A 263 49.75 -2.82 2.66
C ASP A 263 50.97 -2.25 1.92
N ASN A 264 50.87 -0.98 1.55
CA ASN A 264 51.93 -0.21 0.91
C ASN A 264 52.40 -0.73 -0.46
N VAL A 265 51.49 -1.31 -1.25
CA VAL A 265 51.77 -1.82 -2.60
C VAL A 265 51.10 -0.93 -3.65
N ALA A 266 51.91 -0.44 -4.59
CA ALA A 266 51.41 0.35 -5.72
C ALA A 266 50.73 -0.57 -6.75
N GLU A 267 49.47 -0.28 -7.08
CA GLU A 267 48.70 -1.08 -8.04
C GLU A 267 47.78 -0.18 -8.87
N GLY A 268 48.06 -0.10 -10.18
CA GLY A 268 47.36 0.80 -11.09
C GLY A 268 45.87 0.52 -11.22
N LYS A 269 45.46 -0.75 -11.19
CA LYS A 269 44.06 -1.14 -11.29
C LYS A 269 43.25 -0.73 -10.05
N ASN A 270 43.91 -0.56 -8.90
CA ASN A 270 43.25 -0.11 -7.68
C ASN A 270 43.00 1.40 -7.65
N ARG A 271 43.83 2.18 -8.37
CA ARG A 271 43.68 3.64 -8.48
C ARG A 271 42.62 4.02 -9.52
N ARG A 272 41.35 3.93 -9.14
CA ARG A 272 40.24 4.10 -10.08
C ARG A 272 39.04 4.82 -9.49
N VAL A 273 38.15 5.28 -10.37
CA VAL A 273 36.74 5.56 -10.09
C VAL A 273 35.91 4.62 -10.96
N GLU A 274 35.04 3.85 -10.32
CA GLU A 274 34.04 3.04 -11.00
C GLU A 274 32.76 3.86 -11.21
N ILE A 275 32.15 3.72 -12.39
CA ILE A 275 30.94 4.45 -12.78
C ILE A 275 29.83 3.43 -13.01
N TRP A 276 28.80 3.53 -12.18
CA TRP A 276 27.66 2.63 -12.15
C TRP A 276 26.40 3.37 -12.55
N PHE A 277 25.55 2.70 -13.31
CA PHE A 277 24.26 3.23 -13.74
C PHE A 277 23.12 2.47 -13.05
N GLU A 278 22.12 3.23 -12.63
CA GLU A 278 20.88 2.74 -12.07
C GLU A 278 19.84 2.53 -13.16
N LYS A 279 19.45 1.27 -13.42
CA LYS A 279 18.36 0.92 -14.35
C LYS A 279 17.14 0.36 -13.62
#